data_AF-A0A9P6XBR8-F1
#
_entry.id   AF-A0A9P6XBR8-F1
#
_cell.length_a   1.000
_cell.length_b   1.000
_cell.length_c   1.000
_cell.angle_alpha   90.00
_cell.angle_beta   90.00
_cell.angle_gamma   90.00
#
_symmetry.space_group_name_H-M   'P 1'
#
loop_
_entity.id
_entity.type
_entity.pdbx_description
1 polymer ?
#
loop_
_entity_poly.entity_id
_entity_poly.type
_entity_poly.pdbx_seq_one_letter_code
_entity_poly.pdbx_strand_id
1 'polypeptide(L)'
;MAKKQKKRQPITLQNPTSKTKFKQSRVETARLIRRFHVLNKELAKCRADPETPKQREVEILKEMDSLGGLDWYQKASKLGQSKARGGDSSKWLIQTLKSHCKESIDSTTKPIKVLDVGAVAPDNYKQYSSWITAKPIDLNPQHPDIQKQDFLQMKPPAEENKFDIVCLSLVVNFVGDPKDRGNFGHPLN
;
A
#
# COMPACT_ATOMS: atom_id res chain seq x y z
N MET A 1 -46.66 4.57 -18.20
CA MET A 1 -46.84 4.22 -16.77
C MET A 1 -45.64 4.73 -15.97
N ALA A 2 -45.83 5.67 -15.04
CA ALA A 2 -44.74 6.30 -14.29
C ALA A 2 -44.25 5.42 -13.12
N LYS A 3 -42.92 5.22 -12.99
CA LYS A 3 -42.31 4.44 -11.90
C LYS A 3 -42.34 5.24 -10.59
N LYS A 4 -43.03 4.72 -9.56
CA LYS A 4 -43.07 5.27 -8.19
C LYS A 4 -41.67 5.23 -7.55
N GLN A 5 -41.12 6.38 -7.18
CA GLN A 5 -39.87 6.46 -6.41
C GLN A 5 -40.10 6.06 -4.94
N LYS A 6 -39.22 5.20 -4.41
CA LYS A 6 -39.20 4.79 -2.99
C LYS A 6 -38.66 5.94 -2.13
N LYS A 7 -39.46 6.41 -1.16
CA LYS A 7 -39.04 7.40 -0.15
C LYS A 7 -37.97 6.80 0.77
N ARG A 8 -36.89 7.54 1.01
CA ARG A 8 -35.83 7.18 1.96
C ARG A 8 -36.23 7.64 3.37
N GLN A 9 -35.97 6.80 4.38
CA GLN A 9 -36.31 7.09 5.78
C GLN A 9 -35.20 7.89 6.49
N PRO A 10 -35.55 8.69 7.53
CA PRO A 10 -34.60 9.49 8.30
C PRO A 10 -33.62 8.61 9.10
N ILE A 11 -32.37 9.07 9.23
CA ILE A 11 -31.27 8.36 9.89
C ILE A 11 -31.49 8.18 11.40
N THR A 12 -32.40 8.96 12.01
CA THR A 12 -32.72 8.95 13.44
C THR A 12 -33.37 7.67 13.98
N LEU A 13 -33.73 6.70 13.13
CA LEU A 13 -34.42 5.46 13.54
C LEU A 13 -33.53 4.20 13.54
N GLN A 14 -32.21 4.30 13.36
CA GLN A 14 -31.33 3.12 13.39
C GLN A 14 -30.79 2.85 14.81
N ASN A 15 -31.27 1.77 15.45
CA ASN A 15 -30.75 1.25 16.72
C ASN A 15 -29.24 0.91 16.63
N PRO A 16 -28.43 1.22 17.67
CA PRO A 16 -26.99 1.04 17.65
C PRO A 16 -26.61 -0.39 18.08
N THR A 17 -26.95 -1.40 17.28
CA THR A 17 -26.43 -2.76 17.46
C THR A 17 -25.90 -3.27 16.13
N SER A 18 -24.78 -2.71 15.68
CA SER A 18 -23.96 -3.37 14.67
C SER A 18 -22.51 -2.99 14.86
N LYS A 19 -21.66 -4.03 14.99
CA LYS A 19 -20.20 -3.98 15.02
C LYS A 19 -19.69 -2.89 14.07
N THR A 20 -18.84 -2.01 14.58
CA THR A 20 -18.27 -0.81 13.92
C THR A 20 -17.76 -1.10 12.52
N LYS A 21 -18.65 -1.02 11.53
CA LYS A 21 -18.29 -1.07 10.12
C LYS A 21 -17.62 0.26 9.78
N PHE A 22 -16.52 0.17 9.02
CA PHE A 22 -15.82 1.28 8.39
C PHE A 22 -16.82 2.12 7.55
N LYS A 23 -17.51 3.07 8.18
CA LYS A 23 -18.48 3.99 7.55
C LYS A 23 -17.96 5.43 7.68
N GLN A 24 -16.73 5.66 7.24
CA GLN A 24 -16.25 7.02 7.04
C GLN A 24 -16.60 7.48 5.63
N SER A 25 -17.01 8.73 5.51
CA SER A 25 -17.19 9.37 4.21
C SER A 25 -15.87 9.42 3.44
N ARG A 26 -15.96 9.54 2.10
CA ARG A 26 -14.77 9.71 1.25
C ARG A 26 -13.92 10.91 1.67
N VAL A 27 -14.57 11.97 2.16
CA VAL A 27 -13.90 13.19 2.62
C VAL A 27 -13.08 12.92 3.89
N GLU A 28 -13.67 12.23 4.86
CA GLU A 28 -12.98 11.85 6.10
C GLU A 28 -11.80 10.91 5.83
N THR A 29 -11.99 9.92 4.96
CA THR A 29 -10.92 8.99 4.54
C THR A 29 -9.74 9.75 3.93
N ALA A 30 -10.02 10.70 3.03
CA ALA A 30 -8.98 11.53 2.40
C ALA A 30 -8.27 12.45 3.41
N ARG A 31 -9.03 13.01 4.37
CA ARG A 31 -8.48 13.85 5.44
C ARG A 31 -7.54 13.04 6.34
N LEU A 32 -7.93 11.82 6.71
CA LEU A 32 -7.11 10.89 7.49
C LEU A 32 -5.79 10.57 6.77
N ILE A 33 -5.86 10.15 5.50
CA ILE A 33 -4.67 9.84 4.69
C ILE A 33 -3.73 11.05 4.63
N ARG A 34 -4.27 12.26 4.37
CA ARG A 34 -3.47 13.49 4.35
C ARG A 34 -2.81 13.76 5.69
N ARG A 35 -3.57 13.70 6.79
CA ARG A 35 -3.03 13.98 8.12
C ARG A 35 -1.93 12.99 8.49
N PHE A 36 -2.12 11.71 8.18
CA PHE A 36 -1.12 10.69 8.42
C PHE A 36 0.19 10.96 7.65
N HIS A 37 0.11 11.37 6.38
CA HIS A 37 1.31 11.77 5.62
C HIS A 37 1.99 13.03 6.17
N VAL A 38 1.23 14.00 6.68
CA VAL A 38 1.81 15.18 7.33
C VAL A 38 2.57 14.76 8.59
N LEU A 39 1.94 13.96 9.45
CA LEU A 39 2.57 13.44 10.66
C LEU A 39 3.82 12.60 10.34
N ASN A 40 3.78 11.76 9.30
CA ASN A 40 4.94 10.96 8.91
C ASN A 40 6.13 11.84 8.44
N LYS A 41 5.83 12.96 7.75
CA LYS A 41 6.86 13.94 7.37
C LYS A 41 7.40 14.71 8.57
N GLU A 42 6.53 15.11 9.49
CA GLU A 42 6.95 15.78 10.73
C GLU A 42 7.83 14.84 11.57
N LEU A 43 7.43 13.58 11.72
CA LEU A 43 8.20 12.56 12.43
C LEU A 43 9.59 12.38 11.84
N ALA A 44 9.70 12.28 10.52
CA ALA A 44 10.98 12.17 9.84
C ALA A 44 11.88 13.39 10.10
N LYS A 45 11.32 14.61 10.06
CA LYS A 45 12.06 15.82 10.41
C LYS A 45 12.54 15.82 11.86
N CYS A 46 11.68 15.44 12.80
CA CYS A 46 12.04 15.37 14.22
C CYS A 46 13.17 14.37 14.48
N ARG A 47 13.21 13.25 13.74
CA ARG A 47 14.27 12.24 13.87
C ARG A 47 15.58 12.67 13.23
N ALA A 48 15.53 13.49 12.18
CA ALA A 48 16.70 13.98 11.48
C ALA A 48 17.38 15.16 12.20
N ASP A 49 16.67 15.86 13.09
CA ASP A 49 17.16 17.03 13.82
C ASP A 49 17.46 16.69 15.29
N PRO A 50 18.74 16.62 15.70
CA PRO A 50 19.13 16.32 17.07
C PRO A 50 18.62 17.31 18.12
N GLU A 51 18.34 18.56 17.72
CA GLU A 51 17.87 19.62 18.60
C GLU A 51 16.36 19.54 18.87
N THR A 52 15.63 18.76 18.06
CA THR A 52 14.19 18.60 18.25
C THR A 52 13.92 17.83 19.56
N PRO A 53 13.08 18.35 20.47
CA PRO A 53 12.75 17.65 21.70
C PRO A 53 12.11 16.28 21.41
N LYS A 54 12.63 15.21 22.05
CA LYS A 54 12.05 13.85 21.98
C LYS A 54 10.54 13.82 22.30
N GLN A 55 10.08 14.77 23.11
CA GLN A 55 8.68 14.94 23.43
C GLN A 55 7.81 15.14 22.18
N ARG A 56 8.31 15.85 21.16
CA ARG A 56 7.57 16.10 19.92
C ARG A 56 7.38 14.82 19.11
N GLU A 57 8.40 13.97 19.04
CA GLU A 57 8.27 12.64 18.42
C GLU A 57 7.19 11.81 19.13
N VAL A 58 7.19 11.80 20.47
CA VAL A 58 6.19 11.07 21.27
C VAL A 58 4.77 11.58 21.01
N GLU A 59 4.59 12.90 20.91
CA GLU A 59 3.29 13.51 20.58
C GLU A 59 2.80 13.10 19.19
N ILE A 60 3.68 13.13 18.18
CA ILE A 60 3.34 12.75 16.81
C ILE A 60 2.92 11.28 16.76
N LEU A 61 3.68 10.39 17.41
CA LEU A 61 3.35 8.95 17.46
C LEU A 61 2.01 8.71 18.15
N LYS A 62 1.74 9.39 19.28
CA LYS A 62 0.43 9.33 19.96
C LYS A 62 -0.70 9.81 19.06
N GLU A 63 -0.48 10.87 18.28
CA GLU A 63 -1.49 11.35 17.34
C GLU A 63 -1.74 10.31 16.24
N MET A 64 -0.68 9.73 15.65
CA MET A 64 -0.81 8.66 14.66
C MET A 64 -1.59 7.47 15.21
N ASP A 65 -1.33 7.05 16.45
CA ASP A 65 -2.06 5.99 17.12
C ASP A 65 -3.53 6.35 17.35
N SER A 66 -3.82 7.60 17.74
CA SER A 66 -5.19 8.09 17.93
C SER A 66 -6.00 8.11 16.62
N LEU A 67 -5.32 8.22 15.47
CA LEU A 67 -5.90 8.08 14.13
C LEU A 67 -6.11 6.61 13.71
N GLY A 68 -5.76 5.66 14.59
CA GLY A 68 -5.84 4.22 14.37
C GLY A 68 -4.54 3.59 13.84
N GLY A 69 -3.45 4.36 13.79
CA GLY A 69 -2.13 3.87 13.38
C GLY A 69 -2.05 3.43 11.90
N LEU A 70 -0.99 2.70 11.60
CA LEU A 70 -0.66 2.25 10.24
C LEU A 70 -1.77 1.36 9.63
N ASP A 71 -2.40 0.53 10.45
CA ASP A 71 -3.46 -0.39 10.01
C ASP A 71 -4.68 0.38 9.48
N TRP A 72 -5.15 1.39 10.22
CA TRP A 72 -6.27 2.23 9.78
C TRP A 72 -5.90 3.07 8.56
N TYR A 73 -4.70 3.63 8.52
CA TYR A 73 -4.19 4.33 7.34
C TYR A 73 -4.24 3.43 6.08
N GLN A 74 -3.74 2.19 6.18
CA GLN A 74 -3.72 1.28 5.04
C GLN A 74 -5.12 0.86 4.61
N LYS A 75 -6.04 0.60 5.55
CA LYS A 75 -7.46 0.33 5.23
C LYS A 75 -8.10 1.50 4.50
N ALA A 76 -7.86 2.72 4.98
CA ALA A 76 -8.32 3.96 4.33
C ALA A 76 -7.73 4.12 2.91
N SER A 77 -6.43 3.87 2.76
CA SER A 77 -5.73 3.94 1.47
C SER A 77 -6.27 2.91 0.47
N LYS A 78 -6.46 1.66 0.90
CA LYS A 78 -7.06 0.60 0.09
C LYS A 78 -8.50 0.95 -0.35
N LEU A 79 -9.31 1.57 0.51
CA LEU A 79 -10.64 2.03 0.12
C LEU A 79 -10.59 3.12 -0.96
N GLY A 80 -9.57 3.97 -0.92
CA GLY A 80 -9.32 5.01 -1.93
C GLY A 80 -8.87 4.44 -3.29
N GLN A 81 -8.23 3.27 -3.30
CA GLN A 81 -7.78 2.55 -4.49
C GLN A 81 -8.95 1.81 -5.16
N SER A 82 -9.88 2.55 -5.74
CA SER A 82 -10.96 1.94 -6.50
C SER A 82 -10.42 1.27 -7.77
N LYS A 83 -11.01 0.14 -8.18
CA LYS A 83 -10.70 -0.55 -9.45
C LYS A 83 -10.83 0.37 -10.68
N ALA A 84 -11.58 1.47 -10.56
CA ALA A 84 -11.83 2.44 -11.63
C ALA A 84 -10.84 3.62 -11.67
N ARG A 85 -9.96 3.79 -10.67
CA ARG A 85 -9.08 4.97 -10.53
C ARG A 85 -7.60 4.65 -10.38
N GLY A 86 -7.16 3.51 -10.92
CA GLY A 86 -5.75 3.08 -10.85
C GLY A 86 -5.50 2.16 -9.67
N GLY A 87 -6.23 1.03 -9.63
CA GLY A 87 -6.01 -0.02 -8.65
C GLY A 87 -4.65 -0.71 -8.79
N ASP A 88 -4.55 -1.91 -8.21
CA ASP A 88 -3.39 -2.80 -8.26
C ASP A 88 -2.57 -2.74 -9.56
N SER A 89 -1.29 -2.40 -9.42
CA SER A 89 -0.31 -2.23 -10.52
C SER A 89 -0.04 -3.52 -11.28
N SER A 90 -0.35 -4.68 -10.71
CA SER A 90 -0.21 -5.98 -11.39
C SER A 90 -0.92 -5.99 -12.75
N LYS A 91 -2.11 -5.40 -12.84
CA LYS A 91 -2.90 -5.38 -14.08
C LYS A 91 -2.20 -4.63 -15.20
N TRP A 92 -1.68 -3.45 -14.88
CA TRP A 92 -0.92 -2.65 -15.83
C TRP A 92 0.34 -3.41 -16.25
N LEU A 93 1.08 -3.97 -15.29
CA LEU A 93 2.30 -4.74 -15.57
C LEU A 93 2.01 -5.89 -16.54
N ILE A 94 0.98 -6.69 -16.26
CA ILE A 94 0.65 -7.83 -17.12
C ILE A 94 0.21 -7.40 -18.51
N GLN A 95 -0.60 -6.34 -18.61
CA GLN A 95 -1.00 -5.81 -19.91
C GLN A 95 0.22 -5.34 -20.71
N THR A 96 1.15 -4.64 -20.07
CA THR A 96 2.40 -4.18 -20.69
C THR A 96 3.25 -5.36 -21.17
N LEU A 97 3.46 -6.37 -20.32
CA LEU A 97 4.24 -7.56 -20.66
C LEU A 97 3.62 -8.32 -21.85
N LYS A 98 2.30 -8.51 -21.85
CA LYS A 98 1.61 -9.18 -22.96
C LYS A 98 1.65 -8.39 -24.28
N SER A 99 1.64 -7.06 -24.20
CA SER A 99 1.66 -6.20 -25.41
C SER A 99 3.06 -6.08 -26.01
N HIS A 100 4.10 -6.03 -25.17
CA HIS A 100 5.46 -5.67 -25.63
C HIS A 100 6.47 -6.81 -25.54
N CYS A 101 6.19 -7.86 -24.77
CA CYS A 101 7.12 -8.95 -24.48
C CYS A 101 6.51 -10.31 -24.80
N LYS A 102 5.48 -10.38 -25.66
CA LYS A 102 4.75 -11.62 -25.95
C LYS A 102 5.68 -12.76 -26.40
N GLU A 103 6.58 -12.49 -27.34
CA GLU A 103 7.54 -13.49 -27.83
C GLU A 103 8.46 -14.00 -26.72
N SER A 104 8.93 -13.10 -25.85
CA SER A 104 9.74 -13.45 -24.68
C SER A 104 8.96 -14.29 -23.66
N ILE A 105 7.67 -14.01 -23.46
CA ILE A 105 6.78 -14.80 -22.58
C ILE A 105 6.55 -16.19 -23.18
N ASP A 106 6.23 -16.27 -24.46
CA ASP A 106 5.89 -17.54 -25.14
C ASP A 106 7.11 -18.47 -25.26
N SER A 107 8.32 -17.91 -25.33
CA SER A 107 9.59 -18.66 -25.42
C SER A 107 10.30 -18.86 -24.09
N THR A 108 9.77 -18.33 -22.97
CA THR A 108 10.47 -18.42 -21.68
C THR A 108 10.53 -19.86 -21.17
N THR A 109 11.71 -20.29 -20.75
CA THR A 109 11.92 -21.61 -20.12
C THR A 109 11.88 -21.54 -18.60
N LYS A 110 11.89 -20.32 -18.02
CA LYS A 110 11.81 -20.07 -16.59
C LYS A 110 10.77 -18.97 -16.30
N PRO A 111 9.97 -19.09 -15.24
CA PRO A 111 9.05 -18.02 -14.87
C PRO A 111 9.79 -16.72 -14.51
N ILE A 112 9.23 -15.59 -14.95
CA ILE A 112 9.71 -14.24 -14.61
C ILE A 112 9.49 -14.02 -13.10
N LYS A 113 10.54 -13.65 -12.38
CA LYS A 113 10.50 -13.36 -10.94
C LYS A 113 10.08 -11.91 -10.71
N VAL A 114 8.93 -11.71 -10.07
CA VAL A 114 8.39 -10.38 -9.75
C VAL A 114 8.44 -10.15 -8.24
N LEU A 115 9.07 -9.06 -7.80
CA LEU A 115 8.90 -8.53 -6.44
C LEU A 115 7.72 -7.56 -6.45
N ASP A 116 6.60 -7.92 -5.80
CA ASP A 116 5.40 -7.09 -5.72
C ASP A 116 5.38 -6.33 -4.39
N VAL A 117 5.73 -5.04 -4.44
CA VAL A 117 5.92 -4.21 -3.25
C VAL A 117 4.65 -3.42 -2.93
N GLY A 118 4.21 -3.49 -1.68
CA GLY A 118 2.93 -2.88 -1.26
C GLY A 118 1.74 -3.70 -1.74
N ALA A 119 1.90 -5.03 -1.77
CA ALA A 119 0.90 -5.94 -2.32
C ALA A 119 -0.44 -5.80 -1.57
N VAL A 120 -1.51 -5.56 -2.33
CA VAL A 120 -2.86 -5.41 -1.76
C VAL A 120 -3.59 -6.75 -1.60
N ALA A 121 -3.21 -7.75 -2.39
CA ALA A 121 -3.74 -9.11 -2.37
C ALA A 121 -2.61 -10.12 -2.71
N PRO A 122 -2.68 -11.35 -2.17
CA PRO A 122 -1.61 -12.34 -2.34
C PRO A 122 -1.60 -13.00 -3.74
N ASP A 123 -2.71 -12.94 -4.46
CA ASP A 123 -2.99 -13.74 -5.65
C ASP A 123 -3.08 -12.91 -6.94
N ASN A 124 -2.59 -11.68 -6.91
CA ASN A 124 -2.53 -10.76 -8.07
C ASN A 124 -1.99 -11.41 -9.36
N TYR A 125 -1.02 -12.32 -9.20
CA TYR A 125 -0.34 -13.00 -10.31
C TYR A 125 -0.73 -14.47 -10.49
N LYS A 126 -1.65 -15.00 -9.66
CA LYS A 126 -1.96 -16.45 -9.61
C LYS A 126 -2.38 -17.03 -10.97
N GLN A 127 -3.18 -16.28 -11.72
CA GLN A 127 -3.64 -16.68 -13.05
C GLN A 127 -2.55 -16.70 -14.13
N TYR A 128 -1.34 -16.22 -13.81
CA TYR A 128 -0.17 -16.16 -14.68
C TYR A 128 0.99 -17.03 -14.18
N SER A 129 0.71 -17.94 -13.24
CA SER A 129 1.72 -18.80 -12.59
C SER A 129 2.50 -19.71 -13.54
N SER A 130 2.03 -19.91 -14.78
CA SER A 130 2.79 -20.63 -15.81
C SER A 130 4.03 -19.87 -16.31
N TRP A 131 4.08 -18.55 -16.15
CA TRP A 131 5.20 -17.72 -16.63
C TRP A 131 5.62 -16.60 -15.67
N ILE A 132 4.97 -16.45 -14.51
CA ILE A 132 5.37 -15.53 -13.43
C ILE A 132 5.47 -16.27 -12.09
N THR A 133 6.54 -15.99 -11.37
CA THR A 133 6.68 -16.27 -9.93
C THR A 133 6.74 -14.94 -9.18
N ALA A 134 5.71 -14.62 -8.41
CA ALA A 134 5.63 -13.37 -7.66
C ALA A 134 5.98 -13.57 -6.18
N LYS A 135 6.72 -12.62 -5.60
CA LYS A 135 6.96 -12.49 -4.17
C LYS A 135 6.26 -11.22 -3.65
N PRO A 136 5.07 -11.34 -3.04
CA PRO A 136 4.36 -10.20 -2.49
C PRO A 136 4.93 -9.80 -1.13
N ILE A 137 5.23 -8.51 -0.97
CA ILE A 137 5.68 -7.92 0.29
C ILE A 137 4.87 -6.67 0.66
N ASP A 138 4.73 -6.40 1.96
CA ASP A 138 4.11 -5.17 2.48
C ASP A 138 4.68 -4.81 3.86
N LEU A 139 4.66 -3.52 4.22
CA LEU A 139 5.12 -3.05 5.54
C LEU A 139 4.21 -3.54 6.68
N ASN A 140 2.91 -3.64 6.41
CA ASN A 140 1.88 -4.09 7.35
C ASN A 140 0.83 -4.94 6.61
N PRO A 141 1.18 -6.19 6.26
CA PRO A 141 0.34 -7.03 5.44
C PRO A 141 -1.05 -7.25 6.05
N GLN A 142 -2.07 -7.23 5.20
CA GLN A 142 -3.46 -7.50 5.58
C GLN A 142 -3.88 -8.95 5.24
N HIS A 143 -2.92 -9.77 4.80
CA HIS A 143 -3.12 -11.17 4.43
C HIS A 143 -1.85 -11.97 4.82
N PRO A 144 -1.99 -13.20 5.38
CA PRO A 144 -0.84 -13.99 5.85
C PRO A 144 0.14 -14.37 4.74
N ASP A 145 -0.34 -14.60 3.52
CA ASP A 145 0.51 -14.96 2.37
C ASP A 145 1.30 -13.78 1.77
N ILE A 146 1.16 -12.58 2.33
CA ILE A 146 1.97 -11.42 1.95
C ILE A 146 3.05 -11.25 3.01
N GLN A 147 4.31 -11.30 2.61
CA GLN A 147 5.43 -11.23 3.55
C GLN A 147 5.53 -9.81 4.15
N LYS A 148 5.62 -9.73 5.48
CA LYS A 148 5.96 -8.47 6.16
C LYS A 148 7.42 -8.12 5.92
N GLN A 149 7.68 -7.05 5.19
CA GLN A 149 9.03 -6.58 4.87
C GLN A 149 8.99 -5.08 4.54
N ASP A 150 9.90 -4.32 5.13
CA ASP A 150 10.20 -2.97 4.65
C ASP A 150 11.12 -3.08 3.42
N PHE A 151 10.63 -2.61 2.27
CA PHE A 151 11.35 -2.66 1.01
C PHE A 151 12.64 -1.83 1.03
N LEU A 152 12.66 -0.69 1.72
CA LEU A 152 13.83 0.19 1.78
C LEU A 152 14.95 -0.40 2.64
N GLN A 153 14.57 -1.23 3.60
CA GLN A 153 15.49 -1.96 4.48
C GLN A 153 15.78 -3.39 3.98
N MET A 154 15.24 -3.77 2.81
CA MET A 154 15.49 -5.08 2.23
C MET A 154 16.93 -5.13 1.69
N LYS A 155 17.71 -6.11 2.15
CA LYS A 155 19.04 -6.35 1.59
C LYS A 155 18.92 -6.79 0.13
N PRO A 156 19.81 -6.32 -0.76
CA PRO A 156 19.87 -6.84 -2.12
C PRO A 156 19.96 -8.37 -2.12
N PRO A 157 19.15 -9.06 -2.95
CA PRO A 157 19.24 -10.52 -3.03
C PRO A 157 20.58 -10.95 -3.63
N ALA A 158 21.02 -12.16 -3.30
CA ALA A 158 22.10 -12.83 -4.03
C ALA A 158 21.74 -12.98 -5.52
N GLU A 159 22.74 -13.15 -6.38
CA GLU A 159 22.59 -13.16 -7.84
C GLU A 159 21.50 -14.13 -8.33
N GLU A 160 21.51 -15.34 -7.78
CA GLU A 160 20.56 -16.41 -8.07
C GLU A 160 19.11 -16.11 -7.62
N ASN A 161 18.95 -15.16 -6.71
CA ASN A 161 17.69 -14.75 -6.09
C ASN A 161 17.21 -13.37 -6.59
N LYS A 162 17.86 -12.78 -7.59
CA LYS A 162 17.42 -11.54 -8.21
C LYS A 162 15.99 -11.66 -8.77
N PHE A 163 15.30 -10.54 -8.73
CA PHE A 163 14.01 -10.37 -9.39
C PHE A 163 14.25 -9.76 -10.75
N ASP A 164 13.52 -10.23 -11.76
CA ASP A 164 13.54 -9.66 -13.10
C ASP A 164 12.77 -8.33 -13.12
N ILE A 165 11.75 -8.20 -12.27
CA ILE A 165 10.86 -7.04 -12.19
C ILE A 165 10.59 -6.68 -10.73
N VAL A 166 10.67 -5.40 -10.41
CA VAL A 166 10.12 -4.83 -9.17
C VAL A 166 8.85 -4.05 -9.52
N CYS A 167 7.69 -4.56 -9.11
CA CYS A 167 6.42 -3.88 -9.26
C CYS A 167 6.14 -3.08 -7.99
N LEU A 168 6.05 -1.75 -8.10
CA LEU A 168 5.78 -0.88 -6.97
C LEU A 168 5.00 0.36 -7.43
N SER A 169 3.90 0.68 -6.77
CA SER A 169 3.08 1.86 -7.09
C SER A 169 2.71 2.61 -5.83
N LEU A 170 3.03 3.91 -5.79
CA LEU A 170 2.78 4.82 -4.66
C LEU A 170 3.40 4.37 -3.31
N VAL A 171 4.31 3.39 -3.30
CA VAL A 171 4.97 2.86 -2.10
C VAL A 171 5.98 3.87 -1.53
N VAL A 172 6.93 4.30 -2.35
CA VAL A 172 8.04 5.19 -1.93
C VAL A 172 7.52 6.55 -1.45
N ASN A 173 6.33 6.94 -1.91
CA ASN A 173 5.65 8.16 -1.47
C ASN A 173 5.21 8.13 0.00
N PHE A 174 5.17 6.96 0.64
CA PHE A 174 4.85 6.82 2.05
C PHE A 174 5.95 7.40 2.94
N VAL A 175 7.22 7.33 2.52
CA VAL A 175 8.38 7.80 3.30
C VAL A 175 8.30 9.31 3.56
N GLY A 176 8.49 9.68 4.83
CA GLY A 176 8.41 11.05 5.31
C GLY A 176 9.51 11.95 4.76
N ASP A 177 10.77 11.51 4.80
CA ASP A 177 11.90 12.26 4.25
C ASP A 177 12.10 11.95 2.75
N PRO A 178 12.13 12.96 1.87
CA PRO A 178 12.53 12.78 0.47
C PRO A 178 13.92 12.17 0.25
N LYS A 179 14.90 12.42 1.13
CA LYS A 179 16.26 11.85 1.01
C LYS A 179 16.24 10.33 1.18
N ASP A 180 15.48 9.85 2.16
CA ASP A 180 15.37 8.42 2.45
C ASP A 180 14.68 7.63 1.34
N ARG A 181 13.93 8.29 0.46
CA ARG A 181 13.30 7.66 -0.71
C ARG A 181 14.30 7.09 -1.70
N GLY A 182 15.53 7.62 -1.72
CA GLY A 182 16.62 7.16 -2.59
C GLY A 182 17.59 6.20 -1.89
N ASN A 183 17.50 6.05 -0.57
CA ASN A 183 18.43 5.26 0.23
C ASN A 183 18.06 3.76 0.23
N PHE A 184 17.99 3.17 -0.96
CA PHE A 184 17.77 1.73 -1.10
C PHE A 184 19.02 0.94 -0.70
N GLY A 185 18.89 0.06 0.30
CA GLY A 185 19.93 -0.92 0.60
C GLY A 185 21.21 -0.37 1.24
N HIS A 186 21.23 0.89 1.67
CA HIS A 186 22.25 1.36 2.59
C HIS A 186 21.93 0.82 4.00
N PRO A 187 22.86 0.13 4.68
CA PRO A 187 22.68 -0.12 6.11
C PRO A 187 22.51 1.24 6.79
N LEU A 188 21.43 1.40 7.56
CA LEU A 188 21.32 2.50 8.50
C LEU A 188 22.51 2.37 9.47
N ASN A 189 23.42 3.34 9.44
CA ASN A 189 24.51 3.46 10.41
C ASN A 189 23.95 3.71 11.82
#